data_AF-A0A7Z9YVI3-F1
#
_entry.id   AF-A0A7Z9YVI3-F1
#
_cell.length_a   1.000
_cell.length_b   1.000
_cell.length_c   1.000
_cell.angle_alpha   90.00
_cell.angle_beta   90.00
_cell.angle_gamma   90.00
#
_symmetry.space_group_name_H-M   'P 1'
#
loop_
_entity.id
_entity.type
_entity.pdbx_description
1 polymer ?
#
loop_
_entity_poly.entity_id
_entity_poly.type
_entity_poly.pdbx_seq_one_letter_code
_entity_poly.pdbx_strand_id
1 'polypeptide(L)'
;MLNKYWEPYIVREVAPFKVDGLAIPYPEFVPRLYNFCKALGFRKDYIIPSRAFCSDENQGLPIILLTKHFGSFPFNHGRVGGMLAIDRHGPHSHHGDDLIIVQASHVGYDPDTGEYGTYHRPQLPGNNICVFCGKITHVITPYLERYKFACARTFLWQDDNGRYLITTKNSLIDFGSHPVEQGLVLKLSNIVKQDEQGVIRPVTAASTTQTYEISDHFKNRLDNAGYKWKRGQEEPIGRWLTSDLFHFKVNFHETDDSILLEKNLIEFMPDIVSAKYPSLRAAKTNVQLEFARVVKSRTTQVLGLVNHLLKLKNEISLPKIKQKTTVLYVQT
;
A
#
# COMPACT_ATOMS: atom_id res chain seq x y z
N MET A 1 -35.56 21.44 7.56
CA MET A 1 -34.45 21.21 8.51
C MET A 1 -33.94 19.80 8.31
N LEU A 2 -32.82 19.63 7.61
CA LEU A 2 -32.16 18.33 7.48
C LEU A 2 -30.99 18.33 8.46
N ASN A 3 -31.16 17.66 9.60
CA ASN A 3 -30.05 17.25 10.44
C ASN A 3 -29.16 16.32 9.62
N LYS A 4 -28.16 16.88 8.93
CA LYS A 4 -27.04 16.10 8.41
C LYS A 4 -26.22 15.71 9.63
N TYR A 5 -26.47 14.51 10.14
CA TYR A 5 -25.50 13.83 10.99
C TYR A 5 -24.17 13.88 10.23
N TRP A 6 -23.19 14.60 10.79
CA TRP A 6 -21.81 14.47 10.37
C TRP A 6 -21.44 13.03 10.67
N GLU A 7 -21.53 12.15 9.67
CA GLU A 7 -20.93 10.84 9.80
C GLU A 7 -19.42 11.07 9.93
N PRO A 8 -18.81 10.70 11.07
CA PRO A 8 -17.38 10.85 11.23
C PRO A 8 -16.70 10.04 10.13
N TYR A 9 -15.83 10.69 9.36
CA TYR A 9 -15.01 10.01 8.37
C TYR A 9 -13.97 9.16 9.09
N ILE A 10 -14.26 7.87 9.25
CA ILE A 10 -13.33 6.92 9.88
C ILE A 10 -12.24 6.60 8.86
N VAL A 11 -11.04 7.14 9.08
CA VAL A 11 -9.85 6.84 8.28
C VAL A 11 -9.32 5.48 8.69
N ARG A 12 -9.22 4.56 7.74
CA ARG A 12 -8.49 3.31 7.94
C ARG A 12 -7.03 3.55 7.59
N GLU A 13 -6.17 3.52 8.60
CA GLU A 13 -4.73 3.65 8.41
C GLU A 13 -4.03 2.28 8.45
N VAL A 14 -2.94 2.16 7.70
CA VAL A 14 -2.03 1.03 7.85
C VAL A 14 -1.08 1.32 9.00
N ALA A 15 -0.97 0.38 9.94
CA ALA A 15 0.00 0.50 11.03
C ALA A 15 1.42 0.73 10.47
N PRO A 16 2.24 1.61 11.09
CA PRO A 16 3.57 1.94 10.61
C PRO A 16 4.45 0.69 10.56
N PHE A 17 4.62 0.13 9.36
CA PHE A 17 5.48 -1.03 9.11
C PHE A 17 6.92 -0.55 8.94
N LYS A 18 7.69 -0.59 10.03
CA LYS A 18 9.12 -0.28 10.02
C LYS A 18 9.87 -1.46 9.43
N VAL A 19 10.24 -1.36 8.16
CA VAL A 19 11.11 -2.34 7.46
C VAL A 19 12.51 -1.78 7.22
N ASP A 20 12.66 -0.47 7.36
CA ASP A 20 13.90 0.22 7.07
C ASP A 20 14.96 -0.22 8.11
N GLY A 21 16.10 -0.69 7.61
CA GLY A 21 17.16 -1.30 8.44
C GLY A 21 16.89 -2.76 8.88
N LEU A 22 15.78 -3.37 8.45
CA LEU A 22 15.41 -4.76 8.76
C LEU A 22 15.53 -5.70 7.56
N ALA A 23 16.10 -5.25 6.45
CA ALA A 23 16.33 -6.09 5.28
C ALA A 23 17.38 -7.18 5.62
N ILE A 24 17.01 -8.44 5.44
CA ILE A 24 17.89 -9.59 5.65
C ILE A 24 18.08 -10.28 4.29
N PRO A 25 19.32 -10.47 3.82
CA PRO A 25 19.57 -11.24 2.60
C PRO A 25 19.00 -12.65 2.70
N TYR A 26 18.43 -13.19 1.61
CA TYR A 26 17.86 -14.54 1.64
C TYR A 26 18.79 -15.65 2.16
N PRO A 27 20.10 -15.66 1.83
CA PRO A 27 21.03 -16.65 2.37
C PRO A 27 21.15 -16.62 3.90
N GLU A 28 20.83 -15.50 4.54
CA GLU A 28 20.79 -15.35 6.00
C GLU A 28 19.38 -15.57 6.55
N PHE A 29 18.36 -15.06 5.86
CA PHE A 29 16.96 -15.17 6.27
C PHE A 29 16.49 -16.63 6.34
N VAL A 30 16.71 -17.43 5.29
CA VAL A 30 16.17 -18.79 5.21
C VAL A 30 16.72 -19.74 6.28
N PRO A 31 18.03 -19.82 6.56
CA PRO A 31 18.51 -20.65 7.67
C PRO A 31 18.00 -20.17 9.03
N ARG A 32 17.88 -18.85 9.24
CA ARG A 32 17.27 -18.30 10.47
C ARG A 32 15.81 -18.72 10.61
N LEU A 33 15.05 -18.67 9.52
CA LEU A 33 13.67 -19.12 9.45
C LEU A 33 13.53 -20.60 9.83
N TYR A 34 14.37 -21.45 9.25
CA TYR A 34 14.39 -22.88 9.55
C TYR A 34 14.67 -23.14 11.04
N ASN A 35 15.73 -22.54 11.57
CA ASN A 35 16.10 -22.67 12.99
C ASN A 35 15.01 -22.11 13.92
N PHE A 36 14.33 -21.05 13.51
CA PHE A 36 13.18 -20.51 14.22
C PHE A 36 12.02 -21.52 14.29
N CYS A 37 11.65 -22.15 13.17
CA CYS A 37 10.65 -23.23 13.19
C CYS A 37 11.06 -24.38 14.11
N LYS A 38 12.33 -24.79 14.07
CA LYS A 38 12.88 -25.80 14.99
C LYS A 38 12.71 -25.39 16.45
N ALA A 39 12.98 -24.13 16.80
CA ALA A 39 12.80 -23.60 18.15
C ALA A 39 11.33 -23.57 18.60
N LEU A 40 10.38 -23.37 17.69
CA LEU A 40 8.93 -23.53 17.93
C LEU A 40 8.49 -25.00 18.06
N GLY A 41 9.44 -25.94 17.99
CA GLY A 41 9.21 -27.37 18.10
C GLY A 41 8.64 -28.00 16.83
N PHE A 42 8.90 -27.42 15.66
CA PHE A 42 8.63 -28.09 14.38
C PHE A 42 9.61 -29.26 14.20
N ARG A 43 9.14 -30.38 13.67
CA ARG A 43 9.95 -31.59 13.51
C ARG A 43 10.77 -31.51 12.23
N LYS A 44 12.05 -31.88 12.35
CA LYS A 44 12.96 -31.90 11.20
C LYS A 44 12.42 -32.96 10.22
N ASP A 45 12.47 -32.68 8.93
CA ASP A 45 11.96 -33.54 7.84
C ASP A 45 10.42 -33.68 7.76
N TYR A 46 9.66 -33.04 8.66
CA TYR A 46 8.19 -32.99 8.64
C TYR A 46 7.63 -31.58 8.38
N ILE A 47 8.52 -30.61 8.12
CA ILE A 47 8.12 -29.24 7.80
C ILE A 47 7.87 -29.15 6.30
N ILE A 48 6.64 -28.84 5.93
CA ILE A 48 6.27 -28.54 4.55
C ILE A 48 6.35 -27.03 4.34
N PRO A 49 7.30 -26.54 3.53
CA PRO A 49 7.34 -25.16 3.16
C PRO A 49 6.25 -24.84 2.16
N SER A 50 5.75 -23.63 2.25
CA SER A 50 4.87 -23.05 1.27
C SER A 50 5.22 -21.60 1.03
N ARG A 51 5.01 -21.14 -0.19
CA ARG A 51 5.28 -19.77 -0.63
C ARG A 51 4.03 -19.11 -1.17
N ALA A 52 3.88 -17.82 -0.88
CA ALA A 52 2.93 -16.94 -1.54
C ALA A 52 3.70 -15.74 -2.12
N PHE A 53 4.46 -16.00 -3.18
CA PHE A 53 5.28 -15.02 -3.89
C PHE A 53 4.65 -14.68 -5.24
N CYS A 54 5.08 -13.57 -5.84
CA CYS A 54 4.74 -13.26 -7.22
C CYS A 54 5.33 -14.30 -8.18
N SER A 55 4.76 -14.36 -9.40
CA SER A 55 5.23 -15.24 -10.47
C SER A 55 6.46 -14.72 -11.22
N ASP A 56 7.01 -13.57 -10.83
CA ASP A 56 8.21 -12.98 -11.44
C ASP A 56 9.43 -13.90 -11.26
N GLU A 57 10.31 -13.98 -12.26
CA GLU A 57 11.38 -14.98 -12.32
C GLU A 57 12.42 -14.78 -11.22
N ASN A 58 12.62 -13.54 -10.76
CA ASN A 58 13.62 -13.26 -9.73
C ASN A 58 13.17 -13.69 -8.32
N GLN A 59 11.93 -14.15 -8.18
CA GLN A 59 11.46 -14.88 -7.01
C GLN A 59 11.96 -16.34 -6.99
N GLY A 60 12.76 -16.77 -7.97
CA GLY A 60 13.37 -18.11 -8.01
C GLY A 60 14.38 -18.38 -6.90
N LEU A 61 15.26 -17.42 -6.60
CA LEU A 61 16.30 -17.58 -5.57
C LEU A 61 15.76 -17.96 -4.18
N PRO A 62 14.75 -17.28 -3.61
CA PRO A 62 14.21 -17.68 -2.32
C PRO A 62 13.57 -19.06 -2.35
N ILE A 63 13.00 -19.50 -3.48
CA ILE A 63 12.45 -20.86 -3.62
C ILE A 63 13.56 -21.89 -3.51
N ILE A 64 14.68 -21.68 -4.21
CA ILE A 64 15.84 -22.58 -4.17
C ILE A 64 16.38 -22.68 -2.73
N LEU A 65 16.52 -21.56 -2.04
CA LEU A 65 17.02 -21.53 -0.66
C LEU A 65 16.05 -22.21 0.30
N LEU A 66 14.73 -21.98 0.17
CA LEU A 66 13.72 -22.70 0.95
C LEU A 66 13.81 -24.21 0.71
N THR A 67 13.87 -24.66 -0.54
CA THR A 67 14.04 -26.09 -0.87
C THR A 67 15.29 -26.67 -0.22
N LYS A 68 16.42 -25.96 -0.32
CA LYS A 68 17.70 -26.40 0.27
C LYS A 68 17.62 -26.63 1.77
N HIS A 69 16.96 -25.72 2.51
CA HIS A 69 16.92 -25.79 3.98
C HIS A 69 15.79 -26.69 4.53
N PHE A 70 14.63 -26.72 3.87
CA PHE A 70 13.47 -27.49 4.32
C PHE A 70 13.39 -28.89 3.69
N GLY A 71 14.25 -29.21 2.72
CA GLY A 71 14.37 -30.54 2.13
C GLY A 71 13.22 -30.92 1.18
N SER A 72 12.31 -29.99 0.88
CA SER A 72 11.18 -30.19 -0.02
C SER A 72 10.85 -28.90 -0.78
N PHE A 73 10.34 -29.03 -1.99
CA PHE A 73 9.93 -27.87 -2.78
C PHE A 73 8.72 -27.17 -2.14
N PRO A 74 8.74 -25.83 -1.99
CA PRO A 74 7.61 -25.12 -1.40
C PRO A 74 6.34 -25.26 -2.22
N PHE A 75 5.25 -25.62 -1.55
CA PHE A 75 3.93 -25.58 -2.17
C PHE A 75 3.57 -24.14 -2.57
N ASN A 76 3.01 -23.95 -3.76
CA ASN A 76 2.73 -22.62 -4.31
C ASN A 76 1.32 -22.12 -3.97
N HIS A 77 1.21 -21.26 -2.95
CA HIS A 77 0.03 -20.44 -2.66
C HIS A 77 0.04 -19.09 -3.41
N GLY A 78 1.13 -18.76 -4.11
CA GLY A 78 1.34 -17.46 -4.72
C GLY A 78 0.52 -17.24 -5.98
N ARG A 79 0.02 -16.01 -6.13
CA ARG A 79 -0.49 -15.42 -7.37
C ARG A 79 0.28 -14.14 -7.67
N VAL A 80 0.14 -13.65 -8.91
CA VAL A 80 0.79 -12.43 -9.39
C VAL A 80 0.50 -11.26 -8.43
N GLY A 81 1.54 -10.47 -8.12
CA GLY A 81 1.47 -9.37 -7.14
C GLY A 81 1.74 -9.77 -5.68
N GLY A 82 2.06 -11.04 -5.40
CA GLY A 82 2.29 -11.54 -4.04
C GLY A 82 1.00 -11.81 -3.28
N MET A 83 -0.08 -12.08 -4.03
CA MET A 83 -1.40 -12.42 -3.52
C MET A 83 -1.45 -13.89 -3.09
N LEU A 84 -2.14 -14.19 -1.99
CA LEU A 84 -2.27 -15.56 -1.47
C LEU A 84 -3.58 -16.23 -1.92
N ALA A 85 -3.49 -17.38 -2.59
CA ALA A 85 -4.62 -18.23 -2.94
C ALA A 85 -5.12 -19.00 -1.70
N ILE A 86 -6.03 -18.39 -0.93
CA ILE A 86 -6.54 -18.93 0.34
C ILE A 86 -7.34 -20.23 0.18
N ASP A 87 -7.95 -20.41 -1.00
CA ASP A 87 -8.65 -21.62 -1.43
C ASP A 87 -7.75 -22.86 -1.47
N ARG A 88 -6.43 -22.66 -1.63
CA ARG A 88 -5.45 -23.76 -1.61
C ARG A 88 -5.13 -24.26 -0.20
N HIS A 89 -5.59 -23.61 0.86
CA HIS A 89 -5.27 -24.04 2.23
C HIS A 89 -5.77 -25.44 2.58
N GLY A 90 -7.01 -25.78 2.18
CA GLY A 90 -7.64 -27.06 2.50
C GLY A 90 -6.87 -28.25 1.92
N PRO A 91 -6.70 -28.33 0.58
CA PRO A 91 -6.01 -29.45 -0.07
C PRO A 91 -4.59 -29.74 0.45
N HIS A 92 -3.86 -28.74 0.95
CA HIS A 92 -2.46 -28.89 1.36
C HIS A 92 -2.26 -29.06 2.86
N SER A 93 -3.32 -28.87 3.65
CA SER A 93 -3.27 -29.08 5.10
C SER A 93 -2.95 -30.51 5.51
N HIS A 94 -2.98 -31.49 4.60
CA HIS A 94 -2.66 -32.89 4.89
C HIS A 94 -1.28 -33.35 4.38
N HIS A 95 -0.49 -32.46 3.77
CA HIS A 95 0.77 -32.85 3.10
C HIS A 95 1.96 -32.99 4.07
N GLY A 96 1.78 -32.64 5.34
CA GLY A 96 2.76 -32.86 6.39
C GLY A 96 2.28 -32.34 7.73
N ASP A 97 2.99 -32.72 8.78
CA ASP A 97 2.53 -32.47 10.15
C ASP A 97 2.82 -31.05 10.64
N ASP A 98 3.78 -30.35 10.02
CA ASP A 98 4.13 -28.98 10.33
C ASP A 98 4.15 -28.16 9.03
N LEU A 99 3.41 -27.04 8.99
CA LEU A 99 3.27 -26.19 7.80
C LEU A 99 3.87 -24.80 8.06
N ILE A 100 4.70 -24.32 7.14
CA ILE A 100 5.18 -22.95 7.13
C ILE A 100 4.76 -22.26 5.83
N ILE A 101 4.14 -21.09 5.93
CA ILE A 101 3.77 -20.28 4.77
C ILE A 101 4.60 -19.01 4.80
N VAL A 102 5.43 -18.82 3.78
CA VAL A 102 6.20 -17.58 3.57
C VAL A 102 5.45 -16.73 2.55
N GLN A 103 4.89 -15.61 3.01
CA GLN A 103 4.20 -14.65 2.14
C GLN A 103 5.11 -13.44 1.90
N ALA A 104 5.18 -13.02 0.63
CA ALA A 104 5.98 -11.87 0.25
C ALA A 104 5.34 -11.08 -0.89
N SER A 105 5.40 -9.77 -0.76
CA SER A 105 5.37 -8.86 -1.91
C SER A 105 6.80 -8.38 -2.16
N HIS A 106 7.04 -7.90 -3.38
CA HIS A 106 8.38 -7.62 -3.86
C HIS A 106 8.42 -6.28 -4.59
N VAL A 107 9.53 -5.58 -4.46
CA VAL A 107 9.77 -4.29 -5.12
C VAL A 107 11.22 -4.18 -5.56
N GLY A 108 11.43 -3.47 -6.67
CA GLY A 108 12.74 -3.36 -7.26
C GLY A 108 13.50 -2.30 -6.51
N TYR A 109 14.81 -2.47 -6.41
CA TYR A 109 15.69 -1.45 -5.87
C TYR A 109 16.86 -1.26 -6.82
N ASP A 110 17.06 -0.03 -7.25
CA ASP A 110 18.21 0.38 -8.03
C ASP A 110 19.29 0.90 -7.05
N PRO A 111 20.42 0.18 -6.90
CA PRO A 111 21.47 0.58 -5.98
C PRO A 111 22.24 1.83 -6.43
N ASP A 112 22.24 2.16 -7.72
CA ASP A 112 22.98 3.29 -8.27
C ASP A 112 22.24 4.61 -8.00
N THR A 113 20.90 4.59 -8.11
CA THR A 113 20.05 5.77 -7.89
C THR A 113 19.43 5.82 -6.49
N GLY A 114 19.36 4.68 -5.79
CA GLY A 114 18.61 4.54 -4.54
C GLY A 114 17.09 4.62 -4.71
N GLU A 115 16.60 4.38 -5.93
CA GLU A 115 15.18 4.39 -6.24
C GLU A 115 14.53 3.01 -6.09
N TYR A 116 13.24 3.02 -5.75
CA TYR A 116 12.42 1.81 -5.65
C TYR A 116 11.41 1.74 -6.78
N GLY A 117 11.11 0.51 -7.21
CA GLY A 117 10.11 0.21 -8.24
C GLY A 117 10.72 -0.24 -9.56
N THR A 118 12.05 -0.33 -9.63
CA THR A 118 12.80 -0.69 -10.83
C THR A 118 13.86 -1.74 -10.56
N TYR A 119 14.20 -2.52 -11.58
CA TYR A 119 15.20 -3.60 -11.50
C TYR A 119 15.90 -3.79 -12.85
N HIS A 120 17.21 -4.06 -12.81
CA HIS A 120 18.01 -4.43 -13.97
C HIS A 120 17.79 -5.89 -14.33
N ARG A 121 17.21 -6.16 -15.50
CA ARG A 121 17.01 -7.54 -15.98
C ARG A 121 18.22 -8.00 -16.81
N PRO A 122 19.00 -9.00 -16.34
CA PRO A 122 20.23 -9.41 -17.02
C PRO A 122 20.05 -9.89 -18.46
N GLN A 123 18.84 -10.35 -18.81
CA GLN A 123 18.51 -10.90 -20.12
C GLN A 123 18.09 -9.84 -21.13
N LEU A 124 17.97 -8.56 -20.74
CA LEU A 124 17.67 -7.47 -21.67
C LEU A 124 18.96 -6.77 -22.12
N PRO A 125 19.11 -6.48 -23.43
CA PRO A 125 20.25 -5.71 -23.92
C PRO A 125 20.23 -4.29 -23.35
N GLY A 126 21.41 -3.70 -23.13
CA GLY A 126 21.54 -2.25 -22.86
C GLY A 126 21.29 -1.79 -21.42
N ASN A 127 21.54 -2.63 -20.41
CA ASN A 127 21.35 -2.27 -18.98
C ASN A 127 19.94 -1.72 -18.68
N ASN A 128 18.93 -2.20 -19.43
CA ASN A 128 17.59 -1.65 -19.39
C ASN A 128 16.92 -1.86 -18.03
N ILE A 129 16.53 -0.74 -17.42
CA ILE A 129 15.80 -0.66 -16.17
C ILE A 129 14.32 -0.92 -16.44
N CYS A 130 13.72 -1.89 -15.74
CA CYS A 130 12.32 -2.29 -15.92
C CYS A 130 11.51 -2.13 -14.64
N VAL A 131 10.19 -1.95 -14.77
CA VAL A 131 9.27 -1.87 -13.63
C VAL A 131 9.22 -3.17 -12.83
N PHE A 132 9.10 -3.04 -11.51
CA PHE A 132 9.13 -4.16 -10.58
C PHE A 132 8.49 -3.83 -9.22
N CYS A 133 7.49 -4.57 -8.71
CA CYS A 133 6.69 -5.64 -9.32
C CYS A 133 5.82 -5.12 -10.47
N GLY A 134 5.87 -5.76 -11.64
CA GLY A 134 5.09 -5.33 -12.82
C GLY A 134 3.58 -5.23 -12.56
N LYS A 135 2.98 -6.18 -11.83
CA LYS A 135 1.54 -6.17 -11.53
C LYS A 135 1.15 -5.09 -10.53
N ILE A 136 1.91 -4.89 -9.45
CA ILE A 136 1.62 -3.83 -8.48
C ILE A 136 1.76 -2.47 -9.13
N THR A 137 2.86 -2.25 -9.86
CA THR A 137 3.08 -1.00 -10.60
C THR A 137 1.93 -0.75 -11.58
N HIS A 138 1.54 -1.75 -12.37
CA HIS A 138 0.42 -1.62 -13.30
C HIS A 138 -0.89 -1.21 -12.60
N VAL A 139 -1.20 -1.80 -11.44
CA VAL A 139 -2.42 -1.45 -10.68
C VAL A 139 -2.39 -0.01 -10.17
N ILE A 140 -1.24 0.48 -9.69
CA ILE A 140 -1.16 1.83 -9.10
C ILE A 140 -0.97 2.95 -10.15
N THR A 141 -0.51 2.63 -11.36
CA THR A 141 -0.19 3.61 -12.41
C THR A 141 -1.36 4.56 -12.73
N PRO A 142 -2.59 4.09 -13.01
CA PRO A 142 -3.70 4.99 -13.31
C PRO A 142 -4.00 5.98 -12.17
N TYR A 143 -3.87 5.54 -10.92
CA TYR A 143 -4.06 6.38 -9.75
C TYR A 143 -2.94 7.40 -9.58
N LEU A 144 -1.70 6.99 -9.83
CA LEU A 144 -0.54 7.87 -9.78
C LEU A 144 -0.64 8.97 -10.85
N GLU A 145 -1.11 8.65 -12.05
CA GLU A 145 -1.35 9.62 -13.12
C GLU A 145 -2.42 10.64 -12.72
N ARG A 146 -3.54 10.18 -12.14
CA ARG A 146 -4.60 11.07 -11.63
C ARG A 146 -4.12 11.95 -10.48
N TYR A 147 -3.31 11.41 -9.58
CA TYR A 147 -2.68 12.18 -8.51
C TYR A 147 -1.73 13.26 -9.04
N LYS A 148 -0.85 12.90 -9.98
CA LYS A 148 0.05 13.87 -10.65
C LYS A 148 -0.74 14.96 -11.37
N PHE A 149 -1.82 14.58 -12.06
CA PHE A 149 -2.73 15.55 -12.68
C PHE A 149 -3.32 16.51 -11.64
N ALA A 150 -3.83 16.02 -10.51
CA ALA A 150 -4.39 16.86 -9.45
C ALA A 150 -3.34 17.79 -8.83
N CYS A 151 -2.12 17.31 -8.61
CA CYS A 151 -0.98 18.09 -8.13
C CYS A 151 -0.63 19.25 -9.07
N ALA A 152 -0.69 19.01 -10.38
CA ALA A 152 -0.34 19.98 -11.42
C ALA A 152 -1.49 20.93 -11.79
N ARG A 153 -2.74 20.58 -11.46
CA ARG A 153 -3.95 21.31 -11.89
C ARG A 153 -4.76 21.90 -10.73
N THR A 154 -4.20 21.88 -9.54
CA THR A 154 -4.71 22.57 -8.36
C THR A 154 -3.68 23.61 -7.96
N PHE A 155 -4.08 24.86 -7.83
CA PHE A 155 -3.17 25.99 -7.67
C PHE A 155 -3.44 26.73 -6.36
N LEU A 156 -2.37 27.12 -5.67
CA LEU A 156 -2.39 27.95 -4.49
C LEU A 156 -1.85 29.34 -4.85
N TRP A 157 -2.48 30.39 -4.33
CA TRP A 157 -2.04 31.77 -4.54
C TRP A 157 -2.67 32.72 -3.52
N GLN A 158 -2.13 33.94 -3.46
CA GLN A 158 -2.72 35.04 -2.70
C GLN A 158 -3.21 36.12 -3.66
N ASP A 159 -4.44 36.60 -3.46
CA ASP A 159 -4.97 37.71 -4.24
C ASP A 159 -4.49 39.08 -3.73
N ASP A 160 -4.85 40.15 -4.46
CA ASP A 160 -4.45 41.50 -4.10
C ASP A 160 -5.12 42.04 -2.83
N ASN A 161 -6.22 41.43 -2.41
CA ASN A 161 -6.92 41.75 -1.16
C ASN A 161 -6.35 40.97 0.03
N GLY A 162 -5.30 40.18 -0.17
CA GLY A 162 -4.63 39.39 0.86
C GLY A 162 -5.30 38.06 1.18
N ARG A 163 -6.32 37.63 0.42
CA ARG A 163 -6.99 36.35 0.58
C ARG A 163 -6.15 35.21 0.02
N TYR A 164 -6.13 34.09 0.73
CA TYR A 164 -5.44 32.87 0.31
C TYR A 164 -6.44 31.98 -0.42
N LEU A 165 -6.12 31.66 -1.67
CA LEU A 165 -7.04 31.04 -2.60
C LEU A 165 -6.50 29.72 -3.13
N ILE A 166 -7.43 28.81 -3.43
CA ILE A 166 -7.17 27.58 -4.16
C ILE A 166 -8.03 27.52 -5.42
N THR A 167 -7.40 27.35 -6.58
CA THR A 167 -8.08 27.15 -7.86
C THR A 167 -7.92 25.68 -8.27
N THR A 168 -9.01 24.99 -8.60
CA THR A 168 -8.93 23.59 -9.05
C THR A 168 -9.93 23.27 -10.17
N LYS A 169 -9.70 22.16 -10.88
CA LYS A 169 -10.54 21.71 -11.99
C LYS A 169 -11.86 21.13 -11.50
N ASN A 170 -12.94 21.40 -12.25
CA ASN A 170 -14.27 20.85 -11.96
C ASN A 170 -14.26 19.31 -11.88
N SER A 171 -13.41 18.64 -12.65
CA SER A 171 -13.26 17.18 -12.65
C SER A 171 -12.68 16.59 -11.35
N LEU A 172 -12.23 17.43 -10.41
CA LEU A 172 -11.68 17.02 -9.12
C LEU A 172 -12.65 17.33 -7.96
N ILE A 173 -13.82 17.90 -8.26
CA ILE A 173 -14.81 18.35 -7.28
C ILE A 173 -16.07 17.50 -7.42
N ASP A 174 -16.54 16.98 -6.28
CA ASP A 174 -17.75 16.17 -6.22
C ASP A 174 -18.99 17.04 -6.07
N PHE A 175 -19.47 17.60 -7.19
CA PHE A 175 -20.68 18.41 -7.19
C PHE A 175 -21.91 17.54 -6.95
N GLY A 176 -22.84 17.98 -6.10
CA GLY A 176 -24.08 17.23 -5.85
C GLY A 176 -24.94 17.00 -7.11
N SER A 177 -24.88 17.90 -8.09
CA SER A 177 -25.59 17.76 -9.38
C SER A 177 -24.83 16.92 -10.41
N HIS A 178 -23.51 16.83 -10.28
CA HIS A 178 -22.60 16.19 -11.24
C HIS A 178 -21.45 15.54 -10.45
N PRO A 179 -21.74 14.43 -9.72
CA PRO A 179 -20.73 13.79 -8.89
C PRO A 179 -19.63 13.17 -9.75
N VAL A 180 -18.43 13.05 -9.19
CA VAL A 180 -17.35 12.33 -9.85
C VAL A 180 -17.67 10.84 -9.79
N GLU A 181 -17.86 10.21 -10.95
CA GLU A 181 -18.14 8.77 -11.02
C GLU A 181 -16.90 7.92 -10.77
N GLN A 182 -15.76 8.33 -11.36
CA GLN A 182 -14.50 7.63 -11.23
C GLN A 182 -13.31 8.61 -11.28
N GLY A 183 -12.37 8.45 -10.35
CA GLY A 183 -11.14 9.23 -10.30
C GLY A 183 -10.86 9.84 -8.93
N LEU A 184 -9.94 10.81 -8.92
CA LEU A 184 -9.53 11.53 -7.71
C LEU A 184 -10.52 12.63 -7.39
N VAL A 185 -10.96 12.66 -6.13
CA VAL A 185 -11.86 13.69 -5.59
C VAL A 185 -11.17 14.41 -4.45
N LEU A 186 -11.12 15.74 -4.52
CA LEU A 186 -10.61 16.58 -3.44
C LEU A 186 -11.61 16.63 -2.28
N LYS A 187 -11.10 16.44 -1.06
CA LYS A 187 -11.85 16.63 0.17
C LYS A 187 -11.86 18.12 0.51
N LEU A 188 -12.68 18.89 -0.21
CA LEU A 188 -12.71 20.35 -0.05
C LEU A 188 -12.97 20.79 1.39
N SER A 189 -13.73 20.02 2.18
CA SER A 189 -13.95 20.27 3.61
C SER A 189 -12.67 20.40 4.44
N ASN A 190 -11.58 19.78 4.02
CA ASN A 190 -10.28 19.83 4.71
C ASN A 190 -9.38 20.96 4.21
N ILE A 191 -9.79 21.67 3.16
CA ILE A 191 -8.97 22.63 2.42
C ILE A 191 -9.57 24.03 2.51
N VAL A 192 -10.86 24.17 2.22
CA VAL A 192 -11.52 25.45 1.96
C VAL A 192 -12.37 25.92 3.13
N LYS A 193 -12.58 27.22 3.21
CA LYS A 193 -13.45 27.86 4.21
C LYS A 193 -14.91 27.50 3.94
N GLN A 194 -15.62 27.14 5.01
CA GLN A 194 -17.06 26.92 4.98
C GLN A 194 -17.77 28.17 5.52
N ASP A 195 -18.96 28.45 5.02
CA ASP A 195 -19.83 29.48 5.61
C ASP A 195 -20.41 29.02 6.97
N GLU A 196 -21.13 29.91 7.65
CA GLU A 196 -21.72 29.65 8.98
C GLU A 196 -22.67 28.44 8.98
N GLN A 197 -23.18 28.05 7.82
CA GLN A 197 -24.06 26.91 7.62
C GLN A 197 -23.31 25.64 7.19
N GLY A 198 -21.98 25.67 7.15
CA GLY A 198 -21.12 24.56 6.74
C GLY A 198 -21.07 24.34 5.22
N VAL A 199 -21.52 25.31 4.42
CA VAL A 199 -21.58 25.20 2.95
C VAL A 199 -20.31 25.80 2.34
N ILE A 200 -19.77 25.10 1.34
CA ILE A 200 -18.61 25.54 0.57
C ILE A 200 -19.09 26.34 -0.63
N ARG A 201 -18.66 27.60 -0.73
CA ARG A 201 -19.00 28.50 -1.84
C ARG A 201 -17.74 28.98 -2.56
N PRO A 202 -17.70 28.92 -3.90
CA PRO A 202 -16.58 29.46 -4.66
C PRO A 202 -16.58 30.99 -4.58
N VAL A 203 -15.39 31.56 -4.54
CA VAL A 203 -15.15 33.00 -4.75
C VAL A 203 -15.35 33.35 -6.22
N THR A 204 -14.87 32.47 -7.11
CA THR A 204 -14.98 32.61 -8.56
C THR A 204 -15.27 31.26 -9.19
N ALA A 205 -16.17 31.24 -10.17
CA ALA A 205 -16.49 30.05 -10.95
C ALA A 205 -16.23 30.33 -12.44
N ALA A 206 -15.40 29.50 -13.07
CA ALA A 206 -15.18 29.50 -14.51
C ALA A 206 -15.71 28.20 -15.13
N SER A 207 -15.70 28.12 -16.47
CA SER A 207 -16.26 26.98 -17.21
C SER A 207 -15.62 25.62 -16.82
N THR A 208 -14.34 25.61 -16.44
CA THR A 208 -13.62 24.36 -16.09
C THR A 208 -12.96 24.37 -14.72
N THR A 209 -13.07 25.46 -13.96
CA THR A 209 -12.39 25.62 -12.67
C THR A 209 -13.27 26.33 -11.66
N GLN A 210 -13.03 26.04 -10.39
CA GLN A 210 -13.57 26.76 -9.25
C GLN A 210 -12.42 27.31 -8.41
N THR A 211 -12.59 28.50 -7.87
CA THR A 211 -11.67 29.13 -6.93
C THR A 211 -12.37 29.29 -5.59
N TYR A 212 -11.71 28.88 -4.51
CA TYR A 212 -12.23 28.94 -3.14
C TYR A 212 -11.27 29.69 -2.22
N GLU A 213 -11.80 30.30 -1.17
CA GLU A 213 -10.99 30.78 -0.05
C GLU A 213 -10.55 29.60 0.81
N ILE A 214 -9.28 29.60 1.18
CA ILE A 214 -8.67 28.54 1.98
C ILE A 214 -9.08 28.68 3.45
N SER A 215 -9.31 27.56 4.12
CA SER A 215 -9.58 27.52 5.55
C SER A 215 -8.34 27.92 6.36
N ASP A 216 -8.55 28.57 7.52
CA ASP A 216 -7.45 28.94 8.42
C ASP A 216 -6.65 27.71 8.87
N HIS A 217 -7.32 26.58 9.08
CA HIS A 217 -6.67 25.31 9.42
C HIS A 217 -5.69 24.85 8.34
N PHE A 218 -6.12 24.81 7.08
CA PHE A 218 -5.26 24.39 5.98
C PHE A 218 -4.13 25.39 5.70
N LYS A 219 -4.42 26.69 5.81
CA LYS A 219 -3.41 27.75 5.72
C LYS A 219 -2.33 27.57 6.79
N ASN A 220 -2.71 27.47 8.06
CA ASN A 220 -1.77 27.29 9.16
C ASN A 220 -0.91 26.03 8.98
N ARG A 221 -1.48 24.95 8.44
CA ARG A 221 -0.73 23.74 8.09
C ARG A 221 0.34 24.01 7.04
N LEU A 222 0.02 24.74 5.96
CA LEU A 222 0.97 25.09 4.90
C LEU A 222 2.07 26.00 5.43
N ASP A 223 1.71 27.01 6.22
CA ASP A 223 2.64 27.96 6.82
C ASP A 223 3.63 27.24 7.76
N ASN A 224 3.11 26.37 8.64
CA ASN A 224 3.94 25.56 9.55
C ASN A 224 4.86 24.57 8.80
N ALA A 225 4.46 24.12 7.61
CA ALA A 225 5.27 23.27 6.77
C ALA A 225 6.27 24.05 5.89
N GLY A 226 6.28 25.39 5.99
CA GLY A 226 7.23 26.28 5.31
C GLY A 226 6.82 26.65 3.87
N TYR A 227 5.53 26.55 3.52
CA TYR A 227 5.05 27.05 2.24
C TYR A 227 5.11 28.58 2.18
N LYS A 228 5.51 29.13 1.03
CA LYS A 228 5.57 30.58 0.79
C LYS A 228 4.53 30.98 -0.23
N TRP A 229 3.52 31.71 0.22
CA TRP A 229 2.47 32.25 -0.64
C TRP A 229 3.03 33.26 -1.64
N LYS A 230 2.59 33.15 -2.90
CA LYS A 230 2.91 34.10 -3.97
C LYS A 230 1.69 34.96 -4.26
N ARG A 231 1.90 36.28 -4.28
CA ARG A 231 0.87 37.26 -4.59
C ARG A 231 0.68 37.35 -6.10
N GLY A 232 -0.56 37.27 -6.57
CA GLY A 232 -0.94 37.41 -7.98
C GLY A 232 -0.42 36.31 -8.91
N GLN A 233 0.20 35.24 -8.37
CA GLN A 233 0.74 34.14 -9.17
C GLN A 233 0.25 32.79 -8.64
N GLU A 234 -0.36 32.02 -9.53
CA GLU A 234 -0.77 30.64 -9.27
C GLU A 234 0.43 29.68 -9.24
N GLU A 235 0.55 28.90 -8.17
CA GLU A 235 1.55 27.84 -8.05
C GLU A 235 0.88 26.48 -7.86
N PRO A 236 1.27 25.43 -8.60
CA PRO A 236 0.74 24.09 -8.40
C PRO A 236 0.91 23.61 -6.95
N ILE A 237 -0.12 23.00 -6.40
CA ILE A 237 -0.12 22.47 -5.02
C ILE A 237 0.97 21.42 -4.81
N GLY A 238 1.31 20.64 -5.85
CA GLY A 238 2.43 19.71 -5.84
C GLY A 238 2.40 18.78 -4.61
N ARG A 239 3.55 18.71 -3.90
CA ARG A 239 3.74 17.88 -2.69
C ARG A 239 2.83 18.24 -1.51
N TRP A 240 2.17 19.40 -1.54
CA TRP A 240 1.25 19.83 -0.49
C TRP A 240 -0.12 19.16 -0.60
N LEU A 241 -0.40 18.46 -1.71
CA LEU A 241 -1.56 17.59 -1.84
C LEU A 241 -1.28 16.24 -1.15
N THR A 242 -1.46 16.22 0.16
CA THR A 242 -1.26 15.05 1.02
C THR A 242 -2.46 14.10 0.99
N SER A 243 -2.26 12.84 1.42
CA SER A 243 -3.27 11.77 1.31
C SER A 243 -4.60 12.06 2.00
N ASP A 244 -4.61 12.89 3.05
CA ASP A 244 -5.81 13.29 3.78
C ASP A 244 -6.69 14.32 3.05
N LEU A 245 -6.18 14.90 1.95
CA LEU A 245 -6.87 15.94 1.19
C LEU A 245 -7.65 15.42 -0.02
N PHE A 246 -7.58 14.12 -0.30
CA PHE A 246 -8.30 13.50 -1.40
C PHE A 246 -8.74 12.07 -1.09
N HIS A 247 -9.55 11.51 -1.97
CA HIS A 247 -9.84 10.08 -2.04
C HIS A 247 -10.06 9.69 -3.50
N PHE A 248 -10.11 8.39 -3.77
CA PHE A 248 -10.48 7.88 -5.08
C PHE A 248 -11.89 7.30 -5.05
N LYS A 249 -12.70 7.67 -6.03
CA LYS A 249 -13.94 6.97 -6.37
C LYS A 249 -13.65 6.00 -7.50
N VAL A 250 -14.04 4.75 -7.31
CA VAL A 250 -13.82 3.68 -8.29
C VAL A 250 -15.06 2.83 -8.33
N ASN A 251 -15.52 2.53 -9.55
CA ASN A 251 -16.58 1.58 -9.77
C ASN A 251 -15.96 0.27 -10.26
N PHE A 252 -15.99 -0.76 -9.41
CA PHE A 252 -15.45 -2.07 -9.76
C PHE A 252 -16.51 -2.84 -10.55
N HIS A 253 -16.46 -2.74 -11.87
CA HIS A 253 -17.29 -3.52 -12.78
C HIS A 253 -16.61 -4.84 -13.14
N GLU A 254 -16.43 -5.73 -12.16
CA GLU A 254 -16.08 -7.15 -12.39
C GLU A 254 -16.08 -7.93 -11.05
N THR A 255 -16.36 -9.23 -11.14
CA THR A 255 -16.18 -10.21 -10.04
C THR A 255 -14.83 -10.92 -10.13
N ASP A 256 -13.93 -10.43 -10.97
CA ASP A 256 -12.77 -11.18 -11.41
C ASP A 256 -11.62 -11.11 -10.40
N ASP A 257 -10.85 -12.20 -10.27
CA ASP A 257 -9.69 -12.25 -9.37
C ASP A 257 -8.58 -11.26 -9.78
N SER A 258 -8.62 -10.80 -11.03
CA SER A 258 -7.66 -9.88 -11.64
C SER A 258 -7.66 -8.48 -11.00
N ILE A 259 -8.78 -8.07 -10.38
CA ILE A 259 -8.98 -6.80 -9.66
C ILE A 259 -8.86 -6.92 -8.14
N LEU A 260 -8.65 -8.13 -7.59
CA LEU A 260 -8.57 -8.33 -6.14
C LEU A 260 -7.44 -7.51 -5.49
N LEU A 261 -6.29 -7.41 -6.18
CA LEU A 261 -5.17 -6.58 -5.74
C LEU A 261 -5.55 -5.10 -5.68
N GLU A 262 -6.30 -4.60 -6.66
CA GLU A 262 -6.74 -3.21 -6.71
C GLU A 262 -7.78 -2.94 -5.61
N LYS A 263 -8.76 -3.83 -5.43
CA LYS A 263 -9.74 -3.78 -4.34
C LYS A 263 -9.08 -3.78 -2.96
N ASN A 264 -7.98 -4.51 -2.80
CA ASN A 264 -7.21 -4.47 -1.57
C ASN A 264 -6.54 -3.10 -1.36
N LEU A 265 -5.93 -2.54 -2.41
CA LEU A 265 -5.12 -1.33 -2.29
C LEU A 265 -5.93 -0.03 -2.30
N ILE A 266 -7.16 -0.02 -2.82
CA ILE A 266 -7.92 1.21 -3.11
C ILE A 266 -8.12 2.11 -1.89
N GLU A 267 -8.43 1.53 -0.71
CA GLU A 267 -8.62 2.29 0.53
C GLU A 267 -7.35 3.05 0.95
N PHE A 268 -6.18 2.54 0.55
CA PHE A 268 -4.87 3.10 0.90
C PHE A 268 -4.21 3.82 -0.28
N MET A 269 -4.91 3.91 -1.40
CA MET A 269 -4.36 4.49 -2.63
C MET A 269 -3.90 5.94 -2.44
N PRO A 270 -4.59 6.81 -1.67
CA PRO A 270 -4.08 8.15 -1.36
C PRO A 270 -2.70 8.14 -0.69
N ASP A 271 -2.47 7.24 0.27
CA ASP A 271 -1.17 7.08 0.94
C ASP A 271 -0.10 6.49 0.01
N ILE A 272 -0.50 5.60 -0.90
CA ILE A 272 0.40 4.97 -1.88
C ILE A 272 0.92 6.00 -2.88
N VAL A 273 0.02 6.75 -3.54
CA VAL A 273 0.40 7.64 -4.65
C VAL A 273 1.10 8.92 -4.18
N SER A 274 0.86 9.35 -2.94
CA SER A 274 1.52 10.52 -2.33
C SER A 274 2.84 10.18 -1.63
N ALA A 275 3.20 8.89 -1.53
CA ALA A 275 4.47 8.48 -0.94
C ALA A 275 5.67 8.82 -1.85
N LYS A 276 6.85 9.04 -1.23
CA LYS A 276 8.12 9.23 -1.95
C LYS A 276 8.40 8.11 -2.96
N TYR A 277 8.10 6.87 -2.57
CA TYR A 277 8.29 5.68 -3.39
C TYR A 277 6.97 4.88 -3.47
N PRO A 278 6.08 5.18 -4.44
CA PRO A 278 4.75 4.58 -4.52
C PRO A 278 4.78 3.05 -4.63
N SER A 279 5.66 2.48 -5.46
CA SER A 279 5.77 1.02 -5.62
C SER A 279 6.18 0.31 -4.32
N LEU A 280 7.10 0.91 -3.57
CA LEU A 280 7.50 0.40 -2.25
C LEU A 280 6.35 0.47 -1.25
N ARG A 281 5.62 1.60 -1.23
CA ARG A 281 4.46 1.77 -0.35
C ARG A 281 3.36 0.77 -0.68
N ALA A 282 3.06 0.57 -1.97
CA ALA A 282 2.08 -0.41 -2.44
C ALA A 282 2.46 -1.84 -2.06
N ALA A 283 3.72 -2.24 -2.24
CA ALA A 283 4.20 -3.56 -1.83
C ALA A 283 4.08 -3.78 -0.32
N LYS A 284 4.48 -2.79 0.51
CA LYS A 284 4.33 -2.81 1.98
C LYS A 284 2.86 -2.99 2.37
N THR A 285 1.97 -2.15 1.83
CA THR A 285 0.53 -2.23 2.09
C THR A 285 -0.03 -3.59 1.68
N ASN A 286 0.32 -4.11 0.50
CA ASN A 286 -0.18 -5.40 0.03
C ASN A 286 0.19 -6.55 0.99
N VAL A 287 1.45 -6.61 1.46
CA VAL A 287 1.88 -7.63 2.45
C VAL A 287 1.00 -7.60 3.69
N GLN A 288 0.72 -6.42 4.22
CA GLN A 288 -0.09 -6.27 5.45
C GLN A 288 -1.57 -6.63 5.24
N LEU A 289 -2.12 -6.35 4.06
CA LEU A 289 -3.50 -6.71 3.76
C LEU A 289 -3.66 -8.20 3.49
N GLU A 290 -2.71 -8.80 2.77
CA GLU A 290 -2.67 -10.24 2.55
C GLU A 290 -2.45 -10.99 3.87
N PHE A 291 -1.60 -10.46 4.76
CA PHE A 291 -1.49 -10.94 6.15
C PHE A 291 -2.88 -11.03 6.79
N ALA A 292 -3.60 -9.91 6.81
CA ALA A 292 -4.89 -9.83 7.48
C ALA A 292 -5.92 -10.77 6.84
N ARG A 293 -5.89 -10.93 5.52
CA ARG A 293 -6.79 -11.86 4.81
C ARG A 293 -6.51 -13.31 5.19
N VAL A 294 -5.24 -13.70 5.28
CA VAL A 294 -4.81 -15.06 5.63
C VAL A 294 -5.15 -15.39 7.08
N VAL A 295 -4.97 -14.44 8.00
CA VAL A 295 -5.39 -14.64 9.40
C VAL A 295 -6.90 -14.82 9.51
N LYS A 296 -7.68 -14.01 8.79
CA LYS A 296 -9.15 -14.10 8.80
C LYS A 296 -9.68 -15.39 8.15
N SER A 297 -8.97 -15.94 7.16
CA SER A 297 -9.42 -17.15 6.47
C SER A 297 -9.17 -18.45 7.25
N ARG A 298 -8.39 -18.40 8.34
CA ARG A 298 -8.09 -19.57 9.19
C ARG A 298 -8.73 -19.42 10.56
N THR A 299 -9.45 -20.46 11.01
CA THR A 299 -9.95 -20.61 12.38
C THR A 299 -8.85 -21.03 13.39
N THR A 300 -7.58 -21.07 12.96
CA THR A 300 -6.46 -21.67 13.72
C THR A 300 -5.36 -20.64 13.95
N GLN A 301 -4.75 -20.66 15.15
CA GLN A 301 -3.69 -19.73 15.60
C GLN A 301 -2.69 -19.35 14.51
N VAL A 302 -2.68 -18.07 14.13
CA VAL A 302 -1.64 -17.46 13.28
C VAL A 302 -0.69 -16.65 14.15
N LEU A 303 0.55 -17.12 14.24
CA LEU A 303 1.66 -16.38 14.85
C LEU A 303 2.26 -15.45 13.78
N GLY A 304 1.92 -14.15 13.82
CA GLY A 304 2.50 -13.13 12.95
C GLY A 304 3.80 -12.57 13.51
N LEU A 305 4.95 -12.94 12.94
CA LEU A 305 6.26 -12.61 13.52
C LEU A 305 7.22 -11.99 12.49
N VAL A 306 7.19 -10.67 12.35
CA VAL A 306 8.32 -9.89 11.81
C VAL A 306 9.19 -9.36 12.96
N ASN A 307 8.59 -8.93 14.07
CA ASN A 307 9.32 -8.33 15.20
C ASN A 307 10.07 -9.32 16.11
N HIS A 308 9.79 -10.62 16.01
CA HIS A 308 10.30 -11.60 16.98
C HIS A 308 11.50 -12.41 16.45
N LEU A 309 11.72 -12.43 15.12
CA LEU A 309 13.00 -12.83 14.55
C LEU A 309 14.15 -11.90 15.00
N LEU A 310 13.83 -10.70 15.49
CA LEU A 310 14.76 -9.72 16.07
C LEU A 310 14.85 -9.75 17.60
N LYS A 311 13.91 -10.42 18.28
CA LYS A 311 13.87 -10.55 19.75
C LYS A 311 13.78 -12.01 20.16
N LEU A 312 14.81 -12.79 19.90
CA LEU A 312 15.00 -14.05 20.61
C LEU A 312 15.54 -13.77 22.02
N LYS A 313 14.62 -13.43 22.93
CA LYS A 313 14.74 -13.75 24.35
C LYS A 313 13.33 -13.82 24.98
N ASN A 314 13.03 -15.03 25.47
CA ASN A 314 12.04 -15.43 26.47
C ASN A 314 10.74 -16.11 25.96
N GLU A 315 10.74 -17.42 26.20
CA GLU A 315 9.68 -18.33 26.65
C GLU A 315 8.23 -18.06 26.21
N ILE A 316 7.74 -18.90 25.28
CA ILE A 316 6.31 -19.14 25.09
C ILE A 316 6.09 -20.66 25.06
N SER A 317 5.37 -21.17 26.05
CA SER A 317 4.87 -22.56 26.09
C SER A 317 3.59 -22.66 25.25
N LEU A 318 3.63 -23.45 24.18
CA LEU A 318 2.48 -23.70 23.30
C LEU A 318 1.75 -25.00 23.69
N PRO A 319 0.40 -25.04 23.71
CA PRO A 319 -0.36 -26.26 23.98
C PRO A 319 -0.24 -27.29 22.82
N LYS A 320 -0.48 -28.57 23.13
CA LYS A 320 -0.40 -29.69 22.18
C LYS A 320 -1.49 -29.58 21.10
N ILE A 321 -1.11 -29.19 19.88
CA ILE A 321 -1.96 -29.13 18.69
C ILE A 321 -1.53 -30.24 17.70
N LYS A 322 -2.47 -30.83 16.96
CA LYS A 322 -2.22 -31.92 15.99
C LYS A 322 -1.44 -31.49 14.73
N GLN A 323 -1.43 -30.20 14.37
CA GLN A 323 -0.66 -29.64 13.26
C GLN A 323 -0.24 -28.20 13.59
N LYS A 324 1.06 -27.86 13.47
CA LYS A 324 1.54 -26.49 13.71
C LYS A 324 1.59 -25.74 12.38
N THR A 325 0.89 -24.61 12.27
CA THR A 325 1.05 -23.68 11.13
C THR A 325 1.69 -22.39 11.61
N THR A 326 2.70 -21.89 10.89
CA THR A 326 3.23 -20.52 11.09
C THR A 326 3.28 -19.78 9.77
N VAL A 327 2.81 -18.54 9.76
CA VAL A 327 2.86 -17.65 8.59
C VAL A 327 3.93 -16.58 8.85
N LEU A 328 4.94 -16.53 7.99
CA LEU A 328 6.05 -15.59 8.08
C LEU A 328 6.08 -14.65 6.88
N TYR A 329 6.52 -13.43 7.15
CA TYR A 329 6.43 -12.30 6.24
C TYR A 329 7.83 -11.86 5.87
N VAL A 330 8.05 -11.71 4.57
CA VAL A 330 9.28 -11.15 4.04
C VAL A 330 8.89 -10.09 3.07
N GLN A 331 9.37 -8.87 3.28
CA GLN A 331 9.40 -7.89 2.22
C GLN A 331 10.73 -8.05 1.50
N THR A 332 10.67 -8.18 0.18
CA THR A 332 11.79 -8.61 -0.64
C THR A 332 12.20 -7.55 -1.64
#